data_AF-A0A2W5DMZ3-F1
#
_entry.id   AF-A0A2W5DMZ3-F1
#
_cell.length_a   1.000
_cell.length_b   1.000
_cell.length_c   1.000
_cell.angle_alpha   90.00
_cell.angle_beta   90.00
_cell.angle_gamma   90.00
#
_symmetry.space_group_name_H-M   'P 1'
#
loop_
_entity.id
_entity.type
_entity.pdbx_description
1 polymer ?
#
loop_
_entity_poly.entity_id
_entity_poly.type
_entity_poly.pdbx_seq_one_letter_code
_entity_poly.pdbx_strand_id
1 'polypeptide(L)'
;MPSGRVDAEMCTRSALQPEVAARPSSTERATGTLERRSGDGWVQVWAHELSNFVSPVSAAVSDTGRVATFDNWHGVGWGDDVVVLFDTQGRPVRQMGLADFLPLAYVHALPRTVSSIWWGGEHAFTADGRALRLQVVVPDADPERSRPFEQKPPLVSLLVDADTGRVDPEAPSAWARALAQARQADALLCAQEVAWSQRELAPREPPPPAAAQADWTQYGYEVLRRLRPALYSDLALRSCVFNAPALADSRQVEACVREAFDAARDTPSELLLIAPDPALLWSTAERVLATLPAAALKGARLYVAAAPAQQASVVRALSATGAEVVVFDPTQPVSPTAAARDALRSRFDAGDGRDAMGNCGPDARVDRLQ
;
A
#
# COMPACT_ATOMS: atom_id res chain seq x y z
N MET A 1 -4.55 38.73 14.85
CA MET A 1 -5.03 37.53 15.56
C MET A 1 -6.48 37.29 15.21
N PRO A 2 -6.83 36.10 14.71
CA PRO A 2 -8.09 35.47 15.07
C PRO A 2 -7.80 34.17 15.81
N SER A 3 -8.30 34.09 17.03
CA SER A 3 -8.41 32.89 17.84
C SER A 3 -9.60 32.07 17.32
N GLY A 4 -9.34 31.10 16.45
CA GLY A 4 -10.33 30.09 16.06
C GLY A 4 -10.25 28.91 17.02
N ARG A 5 -11.29 28.69 17.83
CA ARG A 5 -11.51 27.44 18.56
C ARG A 5 -11.63 26.31 17.54
N VAL A 6 -10.92 25.22 17.76
CA VAL A 6 -11.12 23.97 17.03
C VAL A 6 -12.39 23.33 17.60
N ASP A 7 -13.43 23.24 16.79
CA ASP A 7 -14.69 22.60 17.17
C ASP A 7 -14.47 21.09 17.35
N ALA A 8 -14.86 20.59 18.52
CA ALA A 8 -14.65 19.22 18.97
C ALA A 8 -15.67 18.19 18.42
N GLU A 9 -16.52 18.58 17.46
CA GLU A 9 -17.65 17.74 17.01
C GLU A 9 -17.45 17.00 15.68
N MET A 10 -16.26 17.03 15.06
CA MET A 10 -15.96 16.21 13.86
C MET A 10 -15.26 14.86 14.12
N CYS A 11 -14.97 14.49 15.37
CA CYS A 11 -14.20 13.29 15.71
C CYS A 11 -15.04 12.03 16.05
N THR A 12 -16.21 11.83 15.42
CA THR A 12 -16.98 10.58 15.61
C THR A 12 -17.47 9.99 14.30
N ARG A 13 -16.54 9.54 13.46
CA ARG A 13 -16.79 8.43 12.52
C ARG A 13 -15.60 7.48 12.50
N SER A 14 -15.63 6.56 13.47
CA SER A 14 -14.89 5.31 13.39
C SER A 14 -15.60 4.41 12.37
N ALA A 15 -15.10 4.41 11.15
CA ALA A 15 -15.28 3.34 10.17
C ALA A 15 -14.39 3.64 8.98
N LEU A 16 -13.43 2.74 8.71
CA LEU A 16 -12.85 2.34 7.41
C LEU A 16 -11.35 2.01 7.57
N GLN A 17 -11.07 0.77 7.96
CA GLN A 17 -9.78 0.10 7.76
C GLN A 17 -10.05 -1.21 7.00
N PRO A 18 -9.68 -1.35 5.72
CA PRO A 18 -9.45 -2.63 5.10
C PRO A 18 -7.95 -2.85 4.84
N GLU A 19 -7.52 -4.11 4.98
CA GLU A 19 -6.21 -4.69 4.58
C GLU A 19 -5.04 -4.77 5.59
N VAL A 20 -5.29 -4.56 6.90
CA VAL A 20 -4.58 -5.34 7.96
C VAL A 20 -5.56 -6.28 8.67
N ALA A 21 -6.65 -6.63 7.97
CA ALA A 21 -7.76 -7.44 8.47
C ALA A 21 -7.48 -8.95 8.39
N ALA A 22 -6.38 -9.37 9.02
CA ALA A 22 -6.39 -10.57 9.84
C ALA A 22 -5.80 -10.15 11.18
N ARG A 23 -6.62 -9.46 12.00
CA ARG A 23 -6.33 -9.32 13.43
C ARG A 23 -6.02 -10.73 13.93
N PRO A 24 -4.83 -11.02 14.48
CA PRO A 24 -4.77 -12.07 15.47
C PRO A 24 -5.75 -11.61 16.54
N SER A 25 -6.83 -12.35 16.75
CA SER A 25 -7.62 -12.25 17.96
C SER A 25 -6.81 -12.83 19.13
N SER A 26 -5.53 -12.47 19.25
CA SER A 26 -4.73 -12.87 20.39
C SER A 26 -5.34 -12.12 21.56
N THR A 27 -5.97 -12.88 22.44
CA THR A 27 -6.30 -12.43 23.79
C THR A 27 -5.03 -12.10 24.58
N GLU A 28 -3.86 -12.50 24.06
CA GLU A 28 -2.55 -12.20 24.61
C GLU A 28 -2.15 -10.76 24.25
N ARG A 29 -1.90 -9.98 25.31
CA ARG A 29 -1.33 -8.64 25.26
C ARG A 29 0.15 -8.71 25.60
N ALA A 30 0.92 -7.71 25.17
CA ALA A 30 2.29 -7.58 25.63
C ALA A 30 2.31 -7.36 27.15
N THR A 31 3.35 -7.84 27.82
CA THR A 31 3.60 -7.55 29.25
C THR A 31 4.79 -6.62 29.40
N GLY A 32 4.74 -5.72 30.38
CA GLY A 32 5.84 -4.84 30.74
C GLY A 32 6.17 -4.90 32.22
N THR A 33 7.45 -4.71 32.55
CA THR A 33 7.96 -4.59 33.92
C THR A 33 8.76 -3.30 34.03
N LEU A 34 8.42 -2.45 35.00
CA LEU A 34 9.24 -1.31 35.37
C LEU A 34 10.05 -1.64 36.61
N GLU A 35 11.36 -1.39 36.55
CA GLU A 35 12.27 -1.54 37.67
C GLU A 35 12.96 -0.22 38.00
N ARG A 36 13.23 -0.02 39.29
CA ARG A 36 13.99 1.12 39.79
C ARG A 36 15.26 0.62 40.42
N ARG A 37 16.37 1.26 40.07
CA ARG A 37 17.66 1.00 40.70
C ARG A 37 17.63 1.44 42.17
N SER A 38 18.02 0.55 43.07
CA SER A 38 18.12 0.78 44.51
C SER A 38 19.44 0.19 45.01
N GLY A 39 20.43 1.05 45.27
CA GLY A 39 21.81 0.62 45.52
C GLY A 39 22.39 -0.10 44.29
N ASP A 40 22.91 -1.31 44.50
CA ASP A 40 23.46 -2.16 43.45
C ASP A 40 22.42 -3.08 42.78
N GLY A 41 21.17 -3.07 43.25
CA GLY A 41 20.09 -3.92 42.75
C GLY A 41 19.00 -3.17 41.97
N TRP A 42 18.16 -3.94 41.31
CA TRP A 42 16.90 -3.48 40.70
C TRP A 42 15.73 -3.97 41.55
N VAL A 43 14.76 -3.09 41.78
CA VAL A 43 13.53 -3.41 42.49
C VAL A 43 12.36 -3.15 41.56
N GLN A 44 11.53 -4.17 41.36
CA GLN A 44 10.30 -4.04 40.58
C GLN A 44 9.40 -2.97 41.19
N VAL A 45 9.02 -1.98 40.37
CA VAL A 45 8.02 -0.95 40.69
C VAL A 45 6.64 -1.48 40.37
N TRP A 46 6.45 -2.03 39.16
CA TRP A 46 5.22 -2.67 38.72
C TRP A 46 5.49 -3.67 37.60
N ALA A 47 4.53 -4.59 37.39
CA ALA A 47 4.49 -5.50 36.25
C ALA A 47 3.03 -5.66 35.81
N HIS A 48 2.74 -5.39 34.53
CA HIS A 48 1.37 -5.35 34.00
C HIS A 48 1.30 -5.82 32.56
N GLU A 49 0.09 -6.22 32.14
CA GLU A 49 -0.27 -6.26 30.72
C GLU A 49 -0.34 -4.83 30.18
N LEU A 50 0.23 -4.62 29.00
CA LEU A 50 0.22 -3.36 28.28
C LEU A 50 -1.03 -3.28 27.40
N SER A 51 -1.41 -2.06 27.00
CA SER A 51 -2.47 -1.88 26.02
C SER A 51 -2.06 -2.37 24.63
N ASN A 52 -0.76 -2.42 24.35
CA ASN A 52 -0.16 -2.96 23.14
C ASN A 52 -0.45 -4.46 23.00
N PHE A 53 -0.96 -4.88 21.84
CA PHE A 53 -1.25 -6.29 21.56
C PHE A 53 0.01 -7.09 21.14
N VAL A 54 1.07 -6.39 20.73
CA VAL A 54 2.41 -6.94 20.46
C VAL A 54 3.43 -6.10 21.23
N SER A 55 4.65 -6.63 21.48
CA SER A 55 5.70 -5.85 22.14
C SER A 55 5.88 -4.48 21.47
N PRO A 56 5.95 -3.40 22.26
CA PRO A 56 6.28 -2.09 21.71
C PRO A 56 7.66 -2.08 21.05
N VAL A 57 7.85 -1.19 20.07
CA VAL A 57 9.17 -1.02 19.43
C VAL A 57 10.17 -0.36 20.37
N SER A 58 9.70 0.63 21.13
CA SER A 58 10.51 1.32 22.11
C SER A 58 9.66 1.84 23.27
N ALA A 59 10.33 2.30 24.33
CA ALA A 59 9.70 2.94 25.46
C ALA A 59 10.57 4.06 26.03
N ALA A 60 9.94 5.05 26.64
CA ALA A 60 10.58 6.10 27.42
C ALA A 60 10.13 5.98 28.88
N VAL A 61 11.05 6.22 29.81
CA VAL A 61 10.80 6.18 31.26
C VAL A 61 11.23 7.51 31.86
N SER A 62 10.37 8.14 32.66
CA SER A 62 10.73 9.34 33.42
C SER A 62 11.40 8.97 34.74
N ASP A 63 12.18 9.90 35.31
CA ASP A 63 12.74 9.75 36.67
C ASP A 63 11.66 9.66 37.76
N THR A 64 10.44 10.12 37.45
CA THR A 64 9.27 10.02 38.33
C THR A 64 8.57 8.66 38.24
N GLY A 65 9.02 7.76 37.35
CA GLY A 65 8.47 6.41 37.16
C GLY A 65 7.30 6.31 36.18
N ARG A 66 7.03 7.37 35.39
CA ARG A 66 6.08 7.30 34.28
C ARG A 66 6.70 6.58 33.10
N VAL A 67 5.86 5.95 32.29
CA VAL A 67 6.31 5.21 31.11
C VAL A 67 5.49 5.65 29.90
N ALA A 68 6.14 5.72 28.75
CA ALA A 68 5.49 5.81 27.46
C ALA A 68 5.99 4.67 26.57
N THR A 69 5.11 4.04 25.81
CA THR A 69 5.48 3.06 24.77
C THR A 69 5.19 3.63 23.38
N PHE A 70 5.96 3.17 22.40
CA PHE A 70 5.88 3.64 21.02
C PHE A 70 5.78 2.49 20.05
N ASP A 71 4.73 2.54 19.23
CA ASP A 71 4.42 1.61 18.15
C ASP A 71 4.29 0.14 18.59
N ASN A 72 3.73 -0.70 17.71
CA ASN A 72 3.89 -2.15 17.81
C ASN A 72 4.95 -2.63 16.82
N TRP A 73 5.71 -3.68 17.17
CA TRP A 73 6.76 -4.26 16.31
C TRP A 73 6.34 -4.46 14.84
N HIS A 74 5.09 -4.87 14.58
CA HIS A 74 4.58 -5.13 13.23
C HIS A 74 3.58 -4.08 12.72
N GLY A 75 3.59 -2.87 13.26
CA GLY A 75 2.62 -1.83 12.92
C GLY A 75 3.10 -0.41 13.24
N VAL A 76 4.35 -0.09 12.92
CA VAL A 76 4.91 1.26 13.16
C VAL A 76 4.06 2.32 12.48
N GLY A 77 3.56 3.27 13.29
CA GLY A 77 2.69 4.37 12.91
C GLY A 77 1.24 3.97 12.60
N TRP A 78 0.85 2.72 12.84
CA TRP A 78 -0.50 2.21 12.60
C TRP A 78 -1.23 1.89 13.90
N GLY A 79 -2.55 2.07 13.89
CA GLY A 79 -3.42 1.73 15.02
C GLY A 79 -3.52 2.84 16.08
N ASP A 80 -4.19 2.51 17.17
CA ASP A 80 -4.49 3.46 18.25
C ASP A 80 -3.38 3.48 19.31
N ASP A 81 -2.43 2.54 19.28
CA ASP A 81 -1.34 2.35 20.25
C ASP A 81 0.03 2.77 19.71
N VAL A 82 0.04 3.79 18.84
CA VAL A 82 1.28 4.44 18.37
C VAL A 82 2.01 5.12 19.52
N VAL A 83 1.28 5.79 20.41
CA VAL A 83 1.80 6.30 21.68
C VAL A 83 0.87 5.90 22.81
N VAL A 84 1.40 5.24 23.83
CA VAL A 84 0.64 4.94 25.06
C VAL A 84 1.36 5.53 26.26
N LEU A 85 0.65 6.32 27.05
CA LEU A 85 1.12 6.88 28.31
C LEU A 85 0.64 6.03 29.48
N PHE A 86 1.55 5.77 30.41
CA PHE A 86 1.28 5.08 31.67
C PHE A 86 1.67 5.98 32.85
N ASP A 87 0.86 5.91 33.90
CA ASP A 87 1.17 6.57 35.16
C ASP A 87 2.29 5.84 35.93
N THR A 88 2.63 6.34 37.11
CA THR A 88 3.69 5.78 37.95
C THR A 88 3.39 4.39 38.53
N GLN A 89 2.17 3.91 38.35
CA GLN A 89 1.71 2.58 38.75
C GLN A 89 1.54 1.64 37.54
N GLY A 90 1.90 2.09 36.33
CA GLY A 90 1.76 1.29 35.10
C GLY A 90 0.33 1.23 34.58
N ARG A 91 -0.58 2.11 35.04
CA ARG A 91 -1.95 2.18 34.52
C ARG A 91 -2.00 3.07 33.29
N PRO A 92 -2.73 2.69 32.22
CA PRO A 92 -2.82 3.49 31.02
C PRO A 92 -3.56 4.81 31.31
N VAL A 93 -2.93 5.92 30.96
CA VAL A 93 -3.47 7.29 31.06
C VAL A 93 -4.11 7.68 29.73
N ARG A 94 -3.41 7.43 28.63
CA ARG A 94 -3.83 7.78 27.28
C ARG A 94 -3.26 6.81 26.27
N GLN A 95 -4.07 6.43 25.30
CA GLN A 95 -3.69 5.69 24.11
C GLN A 95 -3.99 6.58 22.89
N MET A 96 -3.05 6.70 21.95
CA MET A 96 -3.14 7.61 20.81
C MET A 96 -2.59 6.98 19.52
N GLY A 97 -3.37 7.09 18.45
CA GLY A 97 -2.89 6.93 17.08
C GLY A 97 -2.30 8.25 16.54
N LEU A 98 -1.71 8.21 15.34
CA LEU A 98 -1.11 9.41 14.74
C LEU A 98 -2.11 10.57 14.58
N ALA A 99 -3.35 10.28 14.22
CA ALA A 99 -4.39 11.28 14.00
C ALA A 99 -4.88 11.97 15.29
N ASP A 100 -4.57 11.43 16.47
CA ASP A 100 -4.90 12.07 17.75
C ASP A 100 -3.99 13.27 18.06
N PHE A 101 -2.79 13.33 17.46
CA PHE A 101 -1.80 14.37 17.72
C PHE A 101 -1.22 15.04 16.48
N LEU A 102 -1.54 14.53 15.28
CA LEU A 102 -1.18 15.13 14.00
C LEU A 102 -2.43 15.32 13.13
N PRO A 103 -2.57 16.45 12.42
CA PRO A 103 -3.61 16.60 11.40
C PRO A 103 -3.47 15.55 10.29
N LEU A 104 -4.58 15.10 9.69
CA LEU A 104 -4.57 14.05 8.65
C LEU A 104 -3.62 14.35 7.48
N ALA A 105 -3.62 15.58 6.96
CA ALA A 105 -2.68 15.99 5.90
C ALA A 105 -1.21 15.80 6.32
N TYR A 106 -0.91 15.93 7.61
CA TYR A 106 0.43 15.66 8.13
C TYR A 106 0.73 14.16 8.12
N VAL A 107 -0.22 13.34 8.58
CA VAL A 107 -0.10 11.87 8.57
C VAL A 107 0.09 11.33 7.16
N HIS A 108 -0.71 11.79 6.19
CA HIS A 108 -0.61 11.39 4.79
C HIS A 108 0.73 11.77 4.15
N ALA A 109 1.32 12.89 4.57
CA ALA A 109 2.61 13.32 4.05
C ALA A 109 3.79 12.55 4.65
N LEU A 110 3.63 11.83 5.76
CA LEU A 110 4.74 11.14 6.40
C LEU A 110 5.36 10.06 5.47
N PRO A 111 6.70 9.90 5.52
CA PRO A 111 7.37 8.84 4.78
C PRO A 111 6.85 7.46 5.20
N ARG A 112 6.64 6.57 4.24
CA ARG A 112 6.04 5.26 4.49
C ARG A 112 6.66 4.16 3.65
N THR A 113 6.60 2.94 4.17
CA THR A 113 6.84 1.70 3.42
C THR A 113 5.53 0.93 3.30
N VAL A 114 5.57 -0.25 2.68
CA VAL A 114 4.40 -1.14 2.57
C VAL A 114 3.79 -1.54 3.92
N SER A 115 4.52 -1.38 5.03
CA SER A 115 4.11 -1.87 6.36
C SER A 115 4.30 -0.87 7.50
N SER A 116 4.74 0.37 7.22
CA SER A 116 5.14 1.30 8.30
C SER A 116 5.02 2.76 7.88
N ILE A 117 4.62 3.62 8.82
CA ILE A 117 4.72 5.07 8.71
C ILE A 117 5.87 5.54 9.59
N TRP A 118 6.87 6.17 8.99
CA TRP A 118 8.05 6.69 9.68
C TRP A 118 7.75 8.07 10.24
N TRP A 119 7.16 8.08 11.43
CA TRP A 119 6.59 9.28 12.04
C TRP A 119 7.50 9.97 13.06
N GLY A 120 8.35 9.21 13.76
CA GLY A 120 9.01 9.63 14.98
C GLY A 120 10.53 9.53 14.95
N GLY A 121 11.18 10.34 15.80
CA GLY A 121 12.59 10.23 16.16
C GLY A 121 12.78 9.69 17.58
N GLU A 122 13.76 10.21 18.32
CA GLU A 122 13.96 9.85 19.73
C GLU A 122 12.95 10.60 20.62
N HIS A 123 12.12 9.84 21.33
CA HIS A 123 11.11 10.38 22.25
C HIS A 123 11.61 10.31 23.70
N ALA A 124 11.30 11.32 24.51
CA ALA A 124 11.72 11.34 25.91
C ALA A 124 10.78 12.19 26.77
N PHE A 125 10.66 11.86 28.06
CA PHE A 125 10.01 12.77 29.01
C PHE A 125 10.84 14.03 29.22
N THR A 126 10.17 15.14 29.54
CA THR A 126 10.81 16.34 30.07
C THR A 126 11.49 16.02 31.40
N ALA A 127 12.50 16.80 31.79
CA ALA A 127 13.27 16.56 33.00
C ALA A 127 12.42 16.56 34.29
N ASP A 128 11.31 17.28 34.31
CA ASP A 128 10.34 17.27 35.41
C ASP A 128 9.31 16.13 35.34
N GLY A 129 9.35 15.31 34.29
CA GLY A 129 8.45 14.19 34.05
C GLY A 129 6.98 14.60 33.80
N ARG A 130 6.71 15.89 33.55
CA ARG A 130 5.34 16.40 33.38
C ARG A 130 4.81 16.25 31.97
N ALA A 131 5.69 16.20 30.98
CA ALA A 131 5.30 16.03 29.59
C ALA A 131 6.21 15.01 28.89
N LEU A 132 5.66 14.32 27.90
CA LEU A 132 6.41 13.53 26.94
C LEU A 132 6.73 14.43 25.73
N ARG A 133 8.01 14.59 25.41
CA ARG A 133 8.45 15.25 24.17
C ARG A 133 8.47 14.22 23.03
N LEU A 134 7.57 14.41 22.07
CA LEU A 134 7.56 13.65 20.83
C LEU A 134 8.38 14.39 19.77
N GLN A 135 9.43 13.77 19.25
CA GLN A 135 10.12 14.22 18.05
C GLN A 135 9.39 13.66 16.82
N VAL A 136 8.72 14.52 16.05
CA VAL A 136 7.94 14.12 14.87
C VAL A 136 8.68 14.53 13.61
N VAL A 137 8.74 13.63 12.63
CA VAL A 137 9.28 13.90 11.29
C VAL A 137 8.55 15.07 10.65
N VAL A 138 9.28 15.99 10.02
CA VAL A 138 8.72 17.00 9.13
C VAL A 138 8.72 16.44 7.71
N PRO A 139 7.55 16.14 7.12
CA PRO A 139 7.44 15.58 5.78
C PRO A 139 8.14 16.44 4.72
N ASP A 140 8.83 15.80 3.77
CA ASP A 140 9.28 16.45 2.54
C ASP A 140 8.32 16.07 1.40
N ALA A 141 8.16 16.99 0.45
CA ALA A 141 7.43 16.77 -0.78
C ALA A 141 8.18 15.88 -1.78
N ASP A 142 9.47 15.66 -1.57
CA ASP A 142 10.30 14.76 -2.37
C ASP A 142 10.35 13.36 -1.72
N PRO A 143 9.57 12.38 -2.21
CA PRO A 143 9.56 11.02 -1.67
C PRO A 143 10.89 10.29 -1.89
N GLU A 144 11.72 10.71 -2.86
CA GLU A 144 13.03 10.11 -3.13
C GLU A 144 14.12 10.60 -2.17
N ARG A 145 14.00 11.83 -1.65
CA ARG A 145 14.92 12.36 -0.61
C ARG A 145 14.69 11.76 0.75
N SER A 146 13.44 11.41 1.04
CA SER A 146 13.02 10.91 2.35
C SER A 146 13.24 9.40 2.49
N ARG A 147 14.34 8.86 1.94
CA ARG A 147 14.73 7.48 2.22
C ARG A 147 15.11 7.40 3.71
N PRO A 148 14.34 6.67 4.53
CA PRO A 148 14.48 6.71 5.99
C PRO A 148 15.88 6.32 6.49
N PHE A 149 16.67 5.67 5.64
CA PHE A 149 17.98 5.10 5.99
C PHE A 149 19.17 5.93 5.50
N GLU A 150 18.98 6.91 4.63
CA GLU A 150 20.09 7.65 4.01
C GLU A 150 20.37 8.99 4.71
N GLN A 151 19.34 9.68 5.21
CA GLN A 151 19.49 10.96 5.92
C GLN A 151 18.50 11.05 7.10
N LYS A 152 18.96 11.60 8.23
CA LYS A 152 18.06 11.88 9.36
C LYS A 152 17.10 13.00 8.95
N PRO A 153 15.78 12.76 8.90
CA PRO A 153 14.83 13.79 8.49
C PRO A 153 14.79 14.93 9.52
N PRO A 154 14.41 16.15 9.11
CA PRO A 154 14.12 17.22 10.05
C PRO A 154 13.00 16.80 11.00
N LEU A 155 13.11 17.22 12.27
CA LEU A 155 12.16 16.90 13.32
C LEU A 155 11.54 18.18 13.91
N VAL A 156 10.31 18.06 14.39
CA VAL A 156 9.63 19.07 15.20
C VAL A 156 9.14 18.44 16.50
N SER A 157 9.28 19.18 17.60
CA SER A 157 8.83 18.71 18.91
C SER A 157 7.36 19.03 19.19
N LEU A 158 6.62 18.03 19.65
CA LEU A 158 5.34 18.19 20.35
C LEU A 158 5.51 17.81 21.82
N LEU A 159 4.80 18.48 22.72
CA LEU A 159 4.72 18.16 24.13
C LEU A 159 3.35 17.52 24.40
N VAL A 160 3.36 16.33 24.98
CA VAL A 160 2.17 15.63 25.44
C VAL A 160 2.13 15.69 26.94
N ASP A 161 1.12 16.33 27.51
CA ASP A 161 0.90 16.34 28.96
C ASP A 161 0.73 14.90 29.48
N ALA A 162 1.57 14.51 30.46
CA ALA A 162 1.68 13.12 30.88
C ALA A 162 0.49 12.61 31.71
N ASP A 163 -0.40 13.51 32.16
CA ASP A 163 -1.58 13.18 32.96
C ASP A 163 -2.87 13.17 32.15
N THR A 164 -2.91 13.93 31.06
CA THR A 164 -4.13 14.12 30.24
C THR A 164 -3.99 13.63 28.81
N GLY A 165 -2.76 13.48 28.31
CA GLY A 165 -2.50 13.23 26.90
C GLY A 165 -2.72 14.45 26.00
N ARG A 166 -2.92 15.66 26.56
CA ARG A 166 -3.11 16.87 25.76
C ARG A 166 -1.82 17.22 25.02
N VAL A 167 -1.94 17.55 23.74
CA VAL A 167 -0.81 17.83 22.86
C VAL A 167 -0.69 19.31 22.57
N ASP A 168 0.48 19.88 22.81
CA ASP A 168 0.81 21.28 22.52
C ASP A 168 2.17 21.34 21.77
N PRO A 169 2.35 22.23 20.78
CA PRO A 169 3.65 22.38 20.12
C PRO A 169 4.68 23.01 21.07
N GLU A 170 5.89 22.43 21.16
CA GLU A 170 6.98 23.00 21.97
C GLU A 170 7.43 24.37 21.42
N ALA A 171 7.46 24.49 20.10
CA ALA A 171 7.80 25.71 19.39
C ALA A 171 6.72 26.05 18.34
N PRO A 172 5.71 26.88 18.69
CA PRO A 172 4.55 27.13 17.82
C PRO A 172 4.89 27.60 16.40
N SER A 173 5.94 28.41 16.23
CA SER A 173 6.36 28.89 14.92
C SER A 173 7.04 27.81 14.07
N ALA A 174 7.80 26.90 14.68
CA ALA A 174 8.38 25.75 14.00
C ALA A 174 7.28 24.74 13.59
N TRP A 175 6.33 24.49 14.49
CA TRP A 175 5.16 23.66 14.20
C TRP A 175 4.32 24.22 13.05
N ALA A 176 4.05 25.53 13.04
CA ALA A 176 3.31 26.15 11.94
C ALA A 176 4.00 25.97 10.58
N ARG A 177 5.34 26.06 10.53
CA ARG A 177 6.12 25.80 9.32
C ARG A 177 6.06 24.33 8.91
N ALA A 178 6.24 23.41 9.86
CA ALA A 178 6.14 21.97 9.61
C ALA A 178 4.77 21.59 9.07
N LEU A 179 3.69 22.15 9.64
CA LEU A 179 2.33 21.92 9.17
C LEU A 179 2.09 22.46 7.76
N ALA A 180 2.62 23.65 7.43
CA ALA A 180 2.54 24.19 6.08
C ALA A 180 3.27 23.31 5.07
N GLN A 181 4.49 22.84 5.42
CA GLN A 181 5.27 21.93 4.60
C GLN A 181 4.58 20.59 4.40
N ALA A 182 3.98 20.03 5.44
CA ALA A 182 3.26 18.77 5.36
C ALA A 182 2.02 18.86 4.46
N ARG A 183 1.27 19.96 4.51
CA ARG A 183 0.16 20.21 3.57
C ARG A 183 0.63 20.31 2.12
N GLN A 184 1.78 20.94 1.88
CA GLN A 184 2.38 21.00 0.56
C GLN A 184 2.79 19.61 0.05
N ALA A 185 3.43 18.82 0.91
CA ALA A 185 3.83 17.45 0.60
C ALA A 185 2.61 16.56 0.31
N ASP A 186 1.57 16.60 1.15
CA ASP A 186 0.32 15.86 0.94
C ASP A 186 -0.36 16.22 -0.39
N ALA A 187 -0.47 17.52 -0.72
CA ALA A 187 -1.04 17.94 -1.99
C ALA A 187 -0.24 17.43 -3.21
N LEU A 188 1.10 17.42 -3.11
CA LEU A 188 1.97 16.94 -4.18
C LEU A 188 1.90 15.42 -4.35
N LEU A 189 1.95 14.66 -3.24
CA LEU A 189 1.79 13.21 -3.25
C LEU A 189 0.41 12.83 -3.82
N CYS A 190 -0.64 13.49 -3.35
CA CYS A 190 -1.99 13.31 -3.85
C CYS A 190 -2.09 13.56 -5.36
N ALA A 191 -1.48 14.63 -5.86
CA ALA A 191 -1.46 14.93 -7.29
C ALA A 191 -0.73 13.85 -8.11
N GLN A 192 0.36 13.29 -7.58
CA GLN A 192 1.10 12.20 -8.23
C GLN A 192 0.28 10.91 -8.28
N GLU A 193 -0.41 10.57 -7.20
CA GLU A 193 -1.27 9.38 -7.08
C GLU A 193 -2.51 9.49 -7.97
N VAL A 194 -3.13 10.67 -8.04
CA VAL A 194 -4.20 10.98 -9.00
C VAL A 194 -3.67 10.78 -10.42
N ALA A 195 -2.53 11.38 -10.76
CA ALA A 195 -1.95 11.24 -12.11
C ALA A 195 -1.59 9.79 -12.45
N TRP A 196 -1.08 9.02 -11.49
CA TRP A 196 -0.83 7.59 -11.65
C TRP A 196 -2.13 6.82 -11.89
N SER A 197 -3.15 7.04 -11.07
CA SER A 197 -4.46 6.39 -11.20
C SER A 197 -5.13 6.72 -12.54
N GLN A 198 -5.00 7.97 -13.01
CA GLN A 198 -5.49 8.37 -14.32
C GLN A 198 -4.74 7.68 -15.46
N ARG A 199 -3.42 7.45 -15.33
CA ARG A 199 -2.66 6.63 -16.30
C ARG A 199 -3.11 5.17 -16.31
N GLU A 200 -3.46 4.61 -15.15
CA GLU A 200 -4.01 3.25 -15.06
C GLU A 200 -5.39 3.14 -15.73
N LEU A 201 -6.22 4.18 -15.61
CA LEU A 201 -7.54 4.26 -16.26
C LEU A 201 -7.48 4.58 -17.75
N ALA A 202 -6.40 5.20 -18.23
CA ALA A 202 -6.23 5.55 -19.62
C ALA A 202 -6.06 4.28 -20.50
N PRO A 203 -6.53 4.30 -21.76
CA PRO A 203 -6.22 3.26 -22.73
C PRO A 203 -4.72 3.07 -22.88
N ARG A 204 -4.26 1.82 -22.97
CA ARG A 204 -2.84 1.51 -23.18
C ARG A 204 -2.58 1.23 -24.66
N GLU A 205 -1.73 2.07 -25.23
CA GLU A 205 -1.22 1.89 -26.59
C GLU A 205 -0.21 0.73 -26.68
N PRO A 206 -0.26 -0.08 -27.75
CA PRO A 206 0.76 -1.08 -28.01
C PRO A 206 2.09 -0.41 -28.38
N PRO A 207 3.23 -0.97 -27.95
CA PRO A 207 4.52 -0.53 -28.44
C PRO A 207 4.68 -0.90 -29.92
N PRO A 208 5.58 -0.22 -30.67
CA PRO A 208 5.89 -0.62 -32.04
C PRO A 208 6.32 -2.10 -32.13
N PRO A 209 6.04 -2.82 -33.23
CA PRO A 209 6.42 -4.23 -33.37
C PRO A 209 7.92 -4.53 -33.14
N ALA A 210 8.77 -3.59 -33.54
CA ALA A 210 10.23 -3.67 -33.40
C ALA A 210 10.77 -3.16 -32.05
N ALA A 211 9.90 -2.76 -31.12
CA ALA A 211 10.30 -2.33 -29.79
C ALA A 211 11.03 -3.44 -29.02
N ALA A 212 11.72 -3.06 -27.94
CA ALA A 212 12.46 -4.01 -27.13
C ALA A 212 11.51 -5.03 -26.48
N GLN A 213 12.02 -6.21 -26.18
CA GLN A 213 11.25 -7.25 -25.48
C GLN A 213 10.73 -6.73 -24.13
N ALA A 214 11.50 -5.87 -23.44
CA ALA A 214 11.09 -5.25 -22.18
C ALA A 214 9.83 -4.37 -22.34
N ASP A 215 9.72 -3.61 -23.44
CA ASP A 215 8.57 -2.75 -23.72
C ASP A 215 7.30 -3.58 -23.95
N TRP A 216 7.43 -4.68 -24.71
CA TRP A 216 6.33 -5.62 -24.92
C TRP A 216 5.91 -6.32 -23.64
N THR A 217 6.88 -6.79 -22.83
CA THR A 217 6.61 -7.39 -21.53
C THR A 217 5.88 -6.43 -20.60
N GLN A 218 6.34 -5.17 -20.51
CA GLN A 218 5.66 -4.13 -19.73
C GLN A 218 4.24 -3.89 -20.25
N TYR A 219 4.08 -3.72 -21.57
CA TYR A 219 2.77 -3.59 -22.19
C TYR A 219 1.83 -4.75 -21.82
N GLY A 220 2.34 -5.98 -21.82
CA GLY A 220 1.55 -7.14 -21.44
C GLY A 220 1.01 -7.10 -20.01
N TYR A 221 1.85 -6.72 -19.03
CA TYR A 221 1.38 -6.55 -17.65
C TYR A 221 0.37 -5.41 -17.51
N GLU A 222 0.54 -4.33 -18.28
CA GLU A 222 -0.40 -3.21 -18.30
C GLU A 222 -1.75 -3.56 -18.93
N VAL A 223 -1.75 -4.38 -19.99
CA VAL A 223 -2.96 -4.95 -20.59
C VAL A 223 -3.66 -5.88 -19.63
N LEU A 224 -2.92 -6.77 -18.96
CA LEU A 224 -3.47 -7.70 -18.00
C LEU A 224 -4.21 -6.98 -16.87
N ARG A 225 -3.63 -5.92 -16.30
CA ARG A 225 -4.27 -5.10 -15.25
C ARG A 225 -5.57 -4.43 -15.71
N ARG A 226 -5.70 -4.13 -17.00
CA ARG A 226 -6.89 -3.50 -17.59
C ARG A 226 -8.00 -4.50 -17.88
N LEU A 227 -7.63 -5.72 -18.27
CA LEU A 227 -8.58 -6.77 -18.64
C LEU A 227 -9.03 -7.62 -17.46
N ARG A 228 -8.20 -7.75 -16.42
CA ARG A 228 -8.51 -8.55 -15.23
C ARG A 228 -9.64 -7.89 -14.42
N PRO A 229 -10.66 -8.65 -13.98
CA PRO A 229 -11.80 -8.11 -13.25
C PRO A 229 -11.48 -7.68 -11.81
N ALA A 230 -10.38 -8.15 -11.25
CA ALA A 230 -9.90 -7.81 -9.91
C ALA A 230 -8.46 -7.28 -9.98
N LEU A 231 -8.06 -6.45 -9.01
CA LEU A 231 -6.70 -5.92 -8.94
C LEU A 231 -5.66 -7.02 -8.71
N TYR A 232 -6.02 -8.01 -7.89
CA TYR A 232 -5.20 -9.17 -7.56
C TYR A 232 -5.89 -10.45 -8.00
N SER A 233 -5.09 -11.48 -8.25
CA SER A 233 -5.52 -12.81 -8.60
C SER A 233 -4.74 -13.79 -7.74
N ASP A 234 -5.43 -14.75 -7.15
CA ASP A 234 -4.78 -15.86 -6.41
C ASP A 234 -4.17 -16.89 -7.36
N LEU A 235 -4.46 -16.78 -8.66
CA LEU A 235 -3.90 -17.65 -9.69
C LEU A 235 -2.48 -17.20 -10.03
N ALA A 236 -1.57 -18.17 -10.14
CA ALA A 236 -0.22 -17.90 -10.63
C ALA A 236 -0.28 -17.37 -12.08
N LEU A 237 0.53 -16.36 -12.39
CA LEU A 237 0.64 -15.82 -13.74
C LEU A 237 1.73 -16.53 -14.54
N ARG A 238 1.39 -16.93 -15.76
CA ARG A 238 2.31 -17.35 -16.82
C ARG A 238 2.15 -16.42 -18.01
N SER A 239 3.25 -15.97 -18.60
CA SER A 239 3.20 -15.00 -19.69
C SER A 239 4.12 -15.38 -20.83
N CYS A 240 3.55 -15.50 -22.03
CA CYS A 240 4.28 -15.58 -23.29
C CYS A 240 4.05 -14.29 -24.06
N VAL A 241 4.96 -13.36 -23.86
CA VAL A 241 4.94 -12.05 -24.52
C VAL A 241 6.15 -11.96 -25.42
N PHE A 242 5.96 -11.61 -26.68
CA PHE A 242 7.02 -11.56 -27.68
C PHE A 242 7.03 -10.20 -28.40
N ASN A 243 8.21 -9.67 -28.67
CA ASN A 243 8.39 -8.68 -29.74
C ASN A 243 8.59 -9.39 -31.10
N ALA A 244 8.72 -8.64 -32.20
CA ALA A 244 8.83 -9.24 -33.53
C ALA A 244 10.06 -10.17 -33.71
N PRO A 245 11.28 -9.81 -33.26
CA PRO A 245 12.42 -10.74 -33.31
C PRO A 245 12.23 -12.04 -32.54
N ALA A 246 11.74 -11.98 -31.29
CA ALA A 246 11.52 -13.17 -30.48
C ALA A 246 10.41 -14.07 -31.06
N LEU A 247 9.37 -13.46 -31.65
CA LEU A 247 8.29 -14.18 -32.31
C LEU A 247 8.76 -14.97 -33.55
N ALA A 248 9.84 -14.54 -34.20
CA ALA A 248 10.41 -15.25 -35.35
C ALA A 248 11.08 -16.59 -34.96
N ASP A 249 11.48 -16.76 -33.69
CA ASP A 249 11.98 -18.04 -33.19
C ASP A 249 10.84 -18.99 -32.81
N SER A 250 10.37 -19.75 -33.81
CA SER A 250 9.29 -20.72 -33.61
C SER A 250 9.52 -21.73 -32.48
N ARG A 251 10.78 -22.09 -32.18
CA ARG A 251 11.09 -23.03 -31.08
C ARG A 251 10.89 -22.37 -29.73
N GLN A 252 11.34 -21.12 -29.59
CA GLN A 252 11.14 -20.33 -28.38
C GLN A 252 9.64 -20.10 -28.13
N VAL A 253 8.89 -19.75 -29.17
CA VAL A 253 7.44 -19.52 -29.07
C VAL A 253 6.72 -20.79 -28.65
N GLU A 254 6.99 -21.92 -29.31
CA GLU A 254 6.37 -23.20 -28.98
C GLU A 254 6.73 -23.65 -27.56
N ALA A 255 8.00 -23.52 -27.15
CA ALA A 255 8.45 -23.89 -25.81
C ALA A 255 7.70 -23.09 -24.73
N CYS A 256 7.60 -21.77 -24.88
CA CYS A 256 6.87 -20.94 -23.93
C CYS A 256 5.39 -21.33 -23.84
N VAL A 257 4.72 -21.46 -24.98
CA VAL A 257 3.27 -21.76 -24.99
C VAL A 257 2.99 -23.14 -24.41
N ARG A 258 3.83 -24.13 -24.73
CA ARG A 258 3.74 -25.49 -24.16
C ARG A 258 3.92 -25.46 -22.65
N GLU A 259 4.98 -24.80 -22.16
CA GLU A 259 5.21 -24.66 -20.72
C GLU A 259 4.04 -23.97 -20.01
N ALA A 260 3.52 -22.88 -20.59
CA ALA A 260 2.39 -22.14 -20.01
C ALA A 260 1.11 -23.01 -19.95
N PHE A 261 0.80 -23.75 -21.01
CA PHE A 261 -0.36 -24.65 -21.05
C PHE A 261 -0.20 -25.87 -20.15
N ASP A 262 0.98 -26.49 -20.10
CA ASP A 262 1.24 -27.61 -19.19
C ASP A 262 1.13 -27.16 -17.73
N ALA A 263 1.71 -25.99 -17.37
CA ALA A 263 1.59 -25.44 -16.03
C ALA A 263 0.13 -25.15 -15.64
N ALA A 264 -0.66 -24.58 -16.57
CA ALA A 264 -2.06 -24.27 -16.34
C ALA A 264 -2.96 -25.51 -16.27
N ARG A 265 -2.57 -26.60 -16.95
CA ARG A 265 -3.23 -27.91 -16.83
C ARG A 265 -3.00 -28.50 -15.45
N ASP A 266 -1.77 -28.42 -14.96
CA ASP A 266 -1.38 -29.03 -13.69
C ASP A 266 -1.87 -28.21 -12.49
N THR A 267 -1.96 -26.89 -12.62
CA THR A 267 -2.49 -25.99 -11.59
C THR A 267 -3.20 -24.80 -12.24
N PRO A 268 -4.48 -24.52 -11.90
CA PRO A 268 -5.19 -23.36 -12.43
C PRO A 268 -4.35 -22.08 -12.32
N SER A 269 -4.16 -21.43 -13.47
CA SER A 269 -3.26 -20.30 -13.63
C SER A 269 -3.90 -19.22 -14.52
N GLU A 270 -3.41 -17.99 -14.43
CA GLU A 270 -3.63 -16.98 -15.46
C GLU A 270 -2.56 -17.08 -16.53
N LEU A 271 -2.95 -16.96 -17.79
CA LEU A 271 -2.05 -17.01 -18.94
C LEU A 271 -2.21 -15.77 -19.79
N LEU A 272 -1.09 -15.15 -20.12
CA LEU A 272 -1.03 -13.98 -20.99
C LEU A 272 -0.28 -14.32 -22.27
N LEU A 273 -0.95 -14.27 -23.42
CA LEU A 273 -0.38 -14.56 -24.73
C LEU A 273 -0.42 -13.31 -25.61
N ILE A 274 0.73 -12.68 -25.88
CA ILE A 274 0.81 -11.40 -26.60
C ILE A 274 1.97 -11.39 -27.59
N ALA A 275 1.69 -10.90 -28.80
CA ALA A 275 2.70 -10.62 -29.81
C ALA A 275 2.22 -9.50 -30.77
N PRO A 276 3.14 -8.82 -31.47
CA PRO A 276 2.79 -7.86 -32.52
C PRO A 276 2.06 -8.49 -33.70
N ASP A 277 2.40 -9.73 -34.05
CA ASP A 277 1.64 -10.54 -35.01
C ASP A 277 0.89 -11.65 -34.24
N PRO A 278 -0.35 -11.39 -33.82
CA PRO A 278 -1.13 -12.37 -33.06
C PRO A 278 -1.49 -13.61 -33.89
N ALA A 279 -1.50 -13.54 -35.23
CA ALA A 279 -1.82 -14.69 -36.05
C ALA A 279 -0.70 -15.73 -36.02
N LEU A 280 0.56 -15.28 -36.06
CA LEU A 280 1.71 -16.17 -35.94
C LEU A 280 1.76 -16.85 -34.55
N LEU A 281 1.54 -16.09 -33.48
CA LEU A 281 1.45 -16.62 -32.12
C LEU A 281 0.30 -17.63 -32.00
N TRP A 282 -0.89 -17.28 -32.48
CA TRP A 282 -2.06 -18.15 -32.42
C TRP A 282 -1.86 -19.46 -33.19
N SER A 283 -1.24 -19.42 -34.37
CA SER A 283 -0.95 -20.64 -35.14
C SER A 283 -0.11 -21.65 -34.35
N THR A 284 0.81 -21.17 -33.52
CA THR A 284 1.65 -22.01 -32.66
C THR A 284 0.87 -22.48 -31.45
N ALA A 285 0.11 -21.60 -30.81
CA ALA A 285 -0.75 -21.96 -29.69
C ALA A 285 -1.79 -23.01 -30.05
N GLU A 286 -2.40 -22.92 -31.24
CA GLU A 286 -3.38 -23.89 -31.74
C GLU A 286 -2.77 -25.28 -31.92
N ARG A 287 -1.53 -25.38 -32.44
CA ARG A 287 -0.82 -26.66 -32.55
C ARG A 287 -0.55 -27.30 -31.19
N VAL A 288 -0.14 -26.50 -30.20
CA VAL A 288 0.08 -26.99 -28.82
C VAL A 288 -1.26 -27.39 -28.19
N LEU A 289 -2.30 -26.56 -28.35
CA LEU A 289 -3.64 -26.79 -27.83
C LEU A 289 -4.23 -28.12 -28.33
N ALA A 290 -4.02 -28.46 -29.60
CA ALA A 290 -4.48 -29.71 -30.20
C ALA A 290 -3.87 -30.97 -29.55
N THR A 291 -2.78 -30.83 -28.79
CA THR A 291 -2.16 -31.94 -28.04
C THR A 291 -2.73 -32.12 -26.63
N LEU A 292 -3.56 -31.18 -26.15
CA LEU A 292 -4.14 -31.22 -24.83
C LEU A 292 -5.45 -32.02 -24.79
N PRO A 293 -5.75 -32.71 -23.68
CA PRO A 293 -7.04 -33.37 -23.51
C PRO A 293 -8.19 -32.36 -23.40
N ALA A 294 -9.43 -32.83 -23.58
CA ALA A 294 -10.61 -32.02 -23.32
C ALA A 294 -10.63 -31.54 -21.87
N ALA A 295 -11.11 -30.31 -21.64
CA ALA A 295 -11.12 -29.67 -20.32
C ALA A 295 -9.75 -29.53 -19.63
N ALA A 296 -8.63 -29.63 -20.37
CA ALA A 296 -7.27 -29.55 -19.80
C ALA A 296 -6.97 -28.25 -19.05
N LEU A 297 -7.61 -27.14 -19.41
CA LEU A 297 -7.36 -25.82 -18.83
C LEU A 297 -8.51 -25.37 -17.91
N LYS A 298 -9.25 -26.33 -17.34
CA LYS A 298 -10.40 -26.03 -16.48
C LYS A 298 -9.98 -25.16 -15.29
N GLY A 299 -10.64 -24.01 -15.15
CA GLY A 299 -10.39 -23.06 -14.07
C GLY A 299 -9.21 -22.11 -14.34
N ALA A 300 -8.47 -22.29 -15.45
CA ALA A 300 -7.51 -21.31 -15.91
C ALA A 300 -8.23 -20.11 -16.56
N ARG A 301 -7.56 -18.95 -16.56
CA ARG A 301 -8.02 -17.74 -17.25
C ARG A 301 -6.97 -17.27 -18.25
N LEU A 302 -7.36 -17.10 -19.49
CA LEU A 302 -6.47 -16.81 -20.61
C LEU A 302 -6.78 -15.42 -21.17
N TYR A 303 -5.74 -14.60 -21.31
CA TYR A 303 -5.78 -13.29 -21.95
C TYR A 303 -4.94 -13.37 -23.23
N VAL A 304 -5.62 -13.34 -24.39
CA VAL A 304 -5.00 -13.70 -25.67
C VAL A 304 -5.15 -12.57 -26.68
N ALA A 305 -4.01 -12.09 -27.18
CA ALA A 305 -3.96 -11.17 -28.31
C ALA A 305 -4.41 -11.91 -29.58
N ALA A 306 -5.41 -11.38 -30.28
CA ALA A 306 -5.97 -11.95 -31.50
C ALA A 306 -6.45 -10.85 -32.46
N ALA A 307 -6.13 -11.01 -33.74
CA ALA A 307 -6.68 -10.13 -34.77
C ALA A 307 -8.22 -10.21 -34.78
N PRO A 308 -8.96 -9.13 -35.12
CA PRO A 308 -10.43 -9.12 -35.05
C PRO A 308 -11.09 -10.29 -35.79
N ALA A 309 -10.56 -10.70 -36.94
CA ALA A 309 -11.06 -11.82 -37.72
C ALA A 309 -10.88 -13.19 -37.05
N GLN A 310 -9.93 -13.32 -36.10
CA GLN A 310 -9.58 -14.57 -35.41
C GLN A 310 -10.18 -14.68 -34.00
N GLN A 311 -10.68 -13.59 -33.42
CA GLN A 311 -11.14 -13.58 -32.02
C GLN A 311 -12.19 -14.65 -31.73
N ALA A 312 -13.19 -14.81 -32.61
CA ALA A 312 -14.25 -15.81 -32.42
C ALA A 312 -13.74 -17.26 -32.48
N SER A 313 -12.75 -17.55 -33.34
CA SER A 313 -12.14 -18.89 -33.40
C SER A 313 -11.26 -19.17 -32.19
N VAL A 314 -10.48 -18.18 -31.74
CA VAL A 314 -9.63 -18.27 -30.55
C VAL A 314 -10.46 -18.56 -29.31
N VAL A 315 -11.53 -17.78 -29.07
CA VAL A 315 -12.44 -17.98 -27.93
C VAL A 315 -13.04 -19.38 -27.98
N ARG A 316 -13.53 -19.83 -29.14
CA ARG A 316 -14.14 -21.15 -29.29
C ARG A 316 -13.16 -22.28 -28.97
N ALA A 317 -11.95 -22.23 -29.53
CA ALA A 317 -10.94 -23.26 -29.36
C ALA A 317 -10.48 -23.36 -27.90
N LEU A 318 -10.19 -22.22 -27.25
CA LEU A 318 -9.72 -22.18 -25.86
C LEU A 318 -10.86 -22.46 -24.86
N SER A 319 -12.08 -22.02 -25.10
CA SER A 319 -13.20 -22.31 -24.19
C SER A 319 -13.54 -23.81 -24.16
N ALA A 320 -13.28 -24.53 -25.27
CA ALA A 320 -13.46 -25.98 -25.32
C ALA A 320 -12.52 -26.76 -24.37
N THR A 321 -11.44 -26.13 -23.90
CA THR A 321 -10.56 -26.71 -22.87
C THR A 321 -10.97 -26.33 -21.44
N GLY A 322 -12.13 -25.67 -21.26
CA GLY A 322 -12.67 -25.31 -19.95
C GLY A 322 -12.08 -24.04 -19.34
N ALA A 323 -11.26 -23.30 -20.10
CA ALA A 323 -10.70 -22.02 -19.70
C ALA A 323 -11.74 -20.88 -19.79
N GLU A 324 -11.59 -19.88 -18.92
CA GLU A 324 -12.16 -18.55 -19.13
C GLU A 324 -11.26 -17.79 -20.12
N VAL A 325 -11.83 -17.19 -21.17
CA VAL A 325 -11.03 -16.60 -22.26
C VAL A 325 -11.42 -15.16 -22.49
N VAL A 326 -10.43 -14.27 -22.40
CA VAL A 326 -10.52 -12.85 -22.77
C VAL A 326 -9.62 -12.63 -23.98
N VAL A 327 -10.21 -12.20 -25.09
CA VAL A 327 -9.46 -11.84 -26.31
C VAL A 327 -9.44 -10.34 -26.51
N PHE A 328 -8.34 -9.82 -27.05
CA PHE A 328 -8.21 -8.40 -27.39
C PHE A 328 -7.34 -8.23 -28.65
N ASP A 329 -7.51 -7.10 -29.33
CA ASP A 329 -6.71 -6.75 -30.50
C ASP A 329 -5.44 -5.99 -30.04
N PRO A 330 -4.23 -6.55 -30.24
CA PRO A 330 -3.00 -5.89 -29.81
C PRO A 330 -2.61 -4.71 -30.71
N THR A 331 -3.36 -4.42 -31.79
CA THR A 331 -3.13 -3.25 -32.67
C THR A 331 -3.96 -2.03 -32.27
N GLN A 332 -4.87 -2.19 -31.30
CA GLN A 332 -5.73 -1.13 -30.79
C GLN A 332 -5.37 -0.77 -29.35
N PRO A 333 -5.66 0.48 -28.91
CA PRO A 333 -5.51 0.86 -27.52
C PRO A 333 -6.41 -0.01 -26.63
N VAL A 334 -5.84 -0.65 -25.61
CA VAL A 334 -6.61 -1.47 -24.67
C VAL A 334 -7.12 -0.61 -23.53
N SER A 335 -8.43 -0.47 -23.41
CA SER A 335 -9.08 0.24 -22.30
C SER A 335 -9.35 -0.70 -21.12
N PRO A 336 -9.32 -0.21 -19.87
CA PRO A 336 -9.75 -1.02 -18.74
C PRO A 336 -11.23 -1.39 -18.83
N THR A 337 -11.56 -2.63 -18.46
CA THR A 337 -12.94 -3.11 -18.38
C THR A 337 -13.72 -2.35 -17.31
N ALA A 338 -15.06 -2.40 -17.35
CA ALA A 338 -15.88 -1.83 -16.28
C ALA A 338 -15.49 -2.39 -14.90
N ALA A 339 -15.35 -3.72 -14.80
CA ALA A 339 -14.92 -4.39 -13.58
C ALA A 339 -13.54 -3.91 -13.09
N ALA A 340 -12.55 -3.78 -13.98
CA ALA A 340 -11.22 -3.27 -13.61
C ALA A 340 -11.28 -1.82 -13.10
N ARG A 341 -12.08 -0.95 -13.73
CA ARG A 341 -12.28 0.44 -13.28
C ARG A 341 -12.96 0.49 -11.92
N ASP A 342 -14.00 -0.32 -11.74
CA ASP A 342 -14.74 -0.38 -10.49
C ASP A 342 -13.87 -0.93 -9.36
N ALA A 343 -13.05 -1.97 -9.63
CA ALA A 343 -12.11 -2.53 -8.67
C ALA A 343 -11.00 -1.54 -8.27
N LEU A 344 -10.51 -0.73 -9.20
CA LEU A 344 -9.57 0.35 -8.87
C LEU A 344 -10.26 1.41 -7.99
N ARG A 345 -11.47 1.84 -8.36
CA ARG A 345 -12.21 2.89 -7.65
C ARG A 345 -12.71 2.46 -6.28
N SER A 346 -13.06 1.19 -6.09
CA SER A 346 -13.59 0.67 -4.82
C SER A 346 -12.59 0.72 -3.67
N ARG A 347 -11.31 1.00 -3.95
CA ARG A 347 -10.29 1.21 -2.92
C ARG A 347 -10.42 2.55 -2.19
N PHE A 348 -11.07 3.52 -2.82
CA PHE A 348 -11.10 4.90 -2.35
C PHE A 348 -12.45 5.23 -1.73
N ASP A 349 -12.44 5.96 -0.63
CA ASP A 349 -13.64 6.50 -0.02
C ASP A 349 -14.32 7.50 -0.95
N ALA A 350 -15.65 7.44 -1.04
CA ALA A 350 -16.42 8.27 -1.95
C ALA A 350 -16.45 9.75 -1.55
N GLY A 351 -16.11 10.08 -0.31
CA GLY A 351 -16.10 11.43 0.24
C GLY A 351 -14.80 12.18 -0.07
N ASP A 352 -13.67 11.69 0.44
CA ASP A 352 -12.37 12.35 0.28
C ASP A 352 -11.56 11.85 -0.93
N GLY A 353 -11.97 10.73 -1.53
CA GLY A 353 -11.28 10.11 -2.65
C GLY A 353 -9.98 9.42 -2.26
N ARG A 354 -9.76 9.10 -0.97
CA ARG A 354 -8.54 8.45 -0.47
C ARG A 354 -8.80 7.00 -0.04
N ASP A 355 -7.79 6.16 -0.16
CA ASP A 355 -7.86 4.80 0.39
C ASP A 355 -7.55 4.81 1.90
N ALA A 356 -7.67 3.66 2.57
CA ALA A 356 -7.41 3.56 4.00
C ALA A 356 -5.96 3.86 4.40
N MET A 357 -5.05 3.92 3.43
CA MET A 357 -3.66 4.33 3.63
C MET A 357 -3.48 5.84 3.43
N GLY A 358 -4.54 6.56 3.06
CA GLY A 358 -4.51 7.98 2.74
C GLY A 358 -4.02 8.29 1.33
N ASN A 359 -3.86 7.29 0.44
CA ASN A 359 -3.46 7.53 -0.95
C ASN A 359 -4.64 8.09 -1.74
N CYS A 360 -4.40 9.10 -2.57
CA CYS A 360 -5.41 9.70 -3.42
C CYS A 360 -5.75 8.83 -4.63
N GLY A 361 -7.05 8.62 -4.82
CA GLY A 361 -7.62 7.95 -5.97
C GLY A 361 -7.81 8.85 -7.18
N PRO A 362 -8.29 8.28 -8.30
CA PRO A 362 -8.43 9.01 -9.56
C PRO A 362 -9.38 10.22 -9.47
N ASP A 363 -10.35 10.17 -8.55
CA ASP A 363 -11.39 11.18 -8.39
C ASP A 363 -11.14 12.07 -7.15
N ALA A 364 -9.98 11.94 -6.50
CA ALA A 364 -9.62 12.74 -5.33
C ALA A 364 -9.50 14.23 -5.67
N ARG A 365 -9.95 15.08 -4.76
CA ARG A 365 -9.79 16.53 -4.90
C ARG A 365 -8.41 16.94 -4.41
N VAL A 366 -7.55 17.33 -5.34
CA VAL A 366 -6.27 17.96 -5.00
C VAL A 366 -6.57 19.40 -4.61
N ASP A 367 -6.44 19.72 -3.33
CA ASP A 367 -6.49 21.11 -2.88
C ASP A 367 -5.38 21.90 -3.59
N ARG A 368 -5.77 22.92 -4.35
CA ARG A 368 -4.79 23.81 -4.98
C ARG A 368 -4.05 24.54 -3.87
N LEU A 369 -2.73 24.36 -3.82
CA LEU A 369 -1.85 25.18 -3.01
C LEU A 369 -2.09 26.65 -3.39
N GLN A 370 -2.60 27.44 -2.44
CA GLN A 370 -2.86 28.87 -2.61
C GLN A 370 -1.57 29.68 -2.51
#